data_AF-A0A8D8RDN1-F1
#
_entry.id   AF-A0A8D8RDN1-F1
#
_cell.length_a   1.000
_cell.length_b   1.000
_cell.length_c   1.000
_cell.angle_alpha   90.00
_cell.angle_beta   90.00
_cell.angle_gamma   90.00
#
_symmetry.space_group_name_H-M   'P 1'
#
loop_
_entity.id
_entity.type
_entity.pdbx_description
1 polymer ?
#
loop_
_entity_poly.entity_id
_entity_poly.type
_entity_poly.pdbx_seq_one_letter_code
_entity_poly.pdbx_strand_id
1 'polypeptide(L)'
;MSKILPVSPLSCPMSFNDVSHLESSSPCPFLMPFHSTLVSHCPFVMPFHCTLVSHCPFLMPFHCTLVSHCPFLMPFHCTLVSHCPFLMPFHCTLVSHCLFLMPFHCTLVSHCPFLMPFHCTLVSHCPFLMPFH
;
A
#
# COMPACT_ATOMS: atom_id res chain seq x y z
N MET A 1 -14.97 -16.24 -16.37
CA MET A 1 -15.08 -17.40 -15.46
C MET A 1 -13.97 -17.27 -14.42
N SER A 2 -14.30 -16.76 -13.23
CA SER A 2 -13.32 -16.55 -12.15
C SER A 2 -13.09 -17.89 -11.45
N LYS A 3 -11.85 -18.41 -11.52
CA LYS A 3 -11.49 -19.68 -10.90
C LYS A 3 -10.95 -19.40 -9.50
N ILE A 4 -11.71 -19.78 -8.48
CA ILE A 4 -11.23 -19.80 -7.09
C ILE A 4 -10.34 -21.05 -6.97
N LEU A 5 -9.02 -20.87 -6.91
CA LEU A 5 -8.12 -21.96 -6.56
C LEU A 5 -7.90 -21.98 -5.04
N PRO A 6 -8.06 -23.13 -4.36
CA PRO A 6 -7.64 -23.27 -2.97
C PRO A 6 -6.12 -23.26 -2.93
N VAL A 7 -5.55 -22.30 -2.19
CA VAL A 7 -4.09 -22.18 -2.01
C VAL A 7 -3.66 -23.07 -0.84
N SER A 8 -3.02 -24.19 -1.15
CA SER A 8 -2.42 -25.09 -0.15
C SER A 8 -1.26 -24.40 0.59
N PRO A 9 -1.06 -24.65 1.91
CA PRO A 9 -0.04 -23.96 2.70
C PRO A 9 1.41 -24.24 2.27
N LEU A 10 1.66 -25.30 1.49
CA LEU A 10 2.98 -25.61 0.90
C LEU A 10 3.19 -25.02 -0.52
N SER A 11 2.20 -24.29 -1.04
CA SER A 11 2.19 -23.78 -2.41
C SER A 11 1.82 -22.30 -2.37
N CYS A 12 2.68 -21.46 -1.80
CA CYS A 12 2.61 -20.03 -2.02
C CYS A 12 3.36 -19.73 -3.34
N PRO A 13 2.73 -19.72 -4.52
CA PRO A 13 3.44 -19.31 -5.71
C PRO A 13 3.85 -17.84 -5.54
N MET A 14 5.10 -17.52 -5.85
CA MET A 14 5.62 -16.14 -5.92
C MET A 14 4.91 -15.27 -6.99
N SER A 15 3.97 -15.84 -7.76
CA SER A 15 3.21 -15.15 -8.79
C SER A 15 1.89 -15.88 -9.01
N PHE A 16 0.79 -15.29 -8.56
CA PHE A 16 -0.53 -15.59 -9.11
C PHE A 16 -0.76 -14.60 -10.26
N ASN A 17 -0.65 -15.10 -11.51
CA ASN A 17 -1.12 -14.39 -12.68
C ASN A 17 -2.66 -14.40 -12.72
N ASP A 18 -3.24 -13.25 -13.05
CA ASP A 18 -4.66 -12.97 -13.33
C ASP A 18 -5.67 -13.64 -12.40
N VAL A 19 -5.62 -13.30 -11.11
CA VAL A 19 -6.71 -13.60 -10.18
C VAL A 19 -7.54 -12.34 -10.01
N SER A 20 -8.72 -12.30 -10.61
CA SER A 20 -9.61 -11.13 -10.54
C SER A 20 -10.09 -10.85 -9.11
N HIS A 21 -10.21 -11.86 -8.25
CA HIS A 21 -10.59 -11.73 -6.84
C HIS A 21 -9.88 -12.78 -5.99
N LEU A 22 -9.01 -12.33 -5.08
CA LEU A 22 -8.38 -13.18 -4.07
C LEU A 22 -8.89 -12.74 -2.68
N GLU A 23 -9.66 -13.59 -2.01
CA GLU A 23 -9.91 -13.49 -0.57
C GLU A 23 -8.99 -14.48 0.14
N SER A 24 -7.81 -14.01 0.56
CA SER A 24 -6.85 -14.86 1.26
C SER A 24 -7.13 -14.85 2.76
N SER A 25 -7.94 -15.81 3.23
CA SER A 25 -7.88 -16.29 4.62
C SER A 25 -6.80 -17.37 4.81
N SER A 26 -5.86 -17.47 3.86
CA SER A 26 -4.83 -18.51 3.80
C SER A 26 -3.59 -18.12 4.62
N PRO A 27 -2.86 -19.09 5.20
CA PRO A 27 -1.66 -18.85 6.01
C PRO A 27 -0.43 -18.53 5.14
N CYS A 28 -0.62 -17.75 4.06
CA CYS A 28 0.45 -17.36 3.17
C CYS A 28 1.16 -16.14 3.78
N PRO A 29 2.44 -16.26 4.19
CA PRO A 29 3.15 -15.15 4.81
C PRO A 29 3.47 -14.00 3.85
N PHE A 30 3.45 -14.28 2.54
CA PHE A 30 3.93 -13.37 1.50
C PHE A 30 3.06 -13.47 0.23
N LEU A 31 2.72 -12.33 -0.36
CA LEU A 31 1.87 -12.24 -1.54
C LEU A 31 2.42 -11.26 -2.60
N MET A 32 2.55 -11.70 -3.85
CA MET A 32 2.96 -10.87 -5.00
C MET A 32 2.08 -11.09 -6.24
N PRO A 33 0.87 -10.51 -6.27
CA PRO A 33 -0.01 -10.61 -7.43
C PRO A 33 0.38 -9.57 -8.51
N PHE A 34 0.24 -9.94 -9.78
CA PHE A 34 0.52 -9.04 -10.90
C PHE A 34 -0.68 -8.18 -11.28
N HIS A 35 -1.82 -8.79 -11.60
CA HIS A 35 -3.08 -8.10 -11.91
C HIS A 35 -4.20 -8.69 -11.05
N SER A 36 -4.72 -7.91 -10.09
CA SER A 36 -5.79 -8.41 -9.21
C SER A 36 -6.64 -7.32 -8.59
N THR A 37 -7.86 -7.69 -8.21
CA THR A 37 -8.58 -6.99 -7.14
C THR A 37 -8.49 -7.85 -5.89
N LEU A 38 -8.08 -7.27 -4.77
CA LEU A 38 -7.59 -8.07 -3.66
C LEU A 38 -8.04 -7.58 -2.28
N VAL A 39 -8.44 -8.53 -1.45
CA VAL A 39 -8.61 -8.36 -0.01
C VAL A 39 -7.66 -9.30 0.72
N SER A 40 -6.65 -8.76 1.42
CA SER A 40 -5.62 -9.56 2.11
C SER A 40 -5.48 -9.24 3.59
N HIS A 41 -5.17 -10.32 4.32
CA HIS A 41 -4.69 -10.31 5.70
C HIS A 41 -3.29 -10.96 5.83
N CYS A 42 -2.49 -10.91 4.76
CA CYS A 42 -1.16 -11.49 4.75
C CYS A 42 -0.15 -10.59 5.48
N PRO A 43 0.91 -11.14 6.10
CA PRO A 43 1.99 -10.36 6.73
C PRO A 43 2.65 -9.35 5.79
N PHE A 44 2.91 -9.76 4.54
CA PHE A 44 3.64 -8.99 3.56
C PHE A 44 3.02 -9.09 2.16
N VAL A 45 2.81 -7.95 1.51
CA VAL A 45 2.06 -7.86 0.25
C VAL A 45 2.73 -6.86 -0.72
N MET A 46 3.11 -7.31 -1.93
CA MET A 46 3.68 -6.47 -3.01
C MET A 46 2.98 -6.69 -4.35
N PRO A 47 1.84 -6.04 -4.59
CA PRO A 47 1.13 -6.10 -5.88
C PRO A 47 1.76 -5.19 -6.95
N PHE A 48 1.57 -5.51 -8.23
CA PHE A 48 2.07 -4.69 -9.36
C PHE A 48 1.03 -3.87 -10.14
N HIS A 49 -0.22 -4.33 -10.23
CA HIS A 49 -1.33 -3.62 -10.86
C HIS A 49 -2.63 -4.04 -10.20
N CYS A 50 -3.06 -3.32 -9.17
CA CYS A 50 -4.16 -3.79 -8.33
C CYS A 50 -5.10 -2.69 -7.83
N THR A 51 -6.34 -3.10 -7.57
CA THR A 51 -7.21 -2.43 -6.60
C THR A 51 -7.17 -3.25 -5.33
N LEU A 52 -6.81 -2.66 -4.19
CA LEU A 52 -6.49 -3.44 -3.01
C LEU A 52 -7.05 -2.84 -1.72
N VAL A 53 -7.64 -3.71 -0.90
CA VAL A 53 -7.99 -3.45 0.49
C VAL A 53 -7.19 -4.41 1.36
N SER A 54 -6.40 -3.89 2.31
CA SER A 54 -5.54 -4.77 3.11
C SER A 54 -5.36 -4.33 4.54
N HIS A 55 -5.24 -5.35 5.38
CA HIS A 55 -4.78 -5.23 6.76
C HIS A 55 -3.56 -6.13 6.94
N CYS A 56 -2.39 -5.55 6.75
CA CYS A 56 -1.12 -6.25 6.81
C CYS A 56 -0.08 -5.44 7.59
N PRO A 57 0.94 -6.09 8.18
CA PRO A 57 2.13 -5.44 8.71
C PRO A 57 2.88 -4.55 7.69
N PHE A 58 3.10 -5.06 6.48
CA PHE A 58 3.93 -4.41 5.46
C PHE A 58 3.29 -4.47 4.07
N LEU A 59 3.29 -3.34 3.36
CA LEU A 59 2.72 -3.20 2.03
C LEU A 59 3.60 -2.39 1.08
N MET A 60 3.90 -2.95 -0.09
CA MET A 60 4.74 -2.33 -1.14
C MET A 60 4.08 -2.43 -2.52
N PRO A 61 3.00 -1.67 -2.79
CA PRO A 61 2.28 -1.74 -4.05
C PRO A 61 2.96 -0.91 -5.14
N PHE A 62 2.96 -1.45 -6.36
CA PHE A 62 3.24 -0.71 -7.59
C PHE A 62 1.94 -0.53 -8.36
N HIS A 63 1.72 0.65 -8.92
CA HIS A 63 0.58 0.98 -9.78
C HIS A 63 -0.79 0.52 -9.23
N CYS A 64 -1.19 1.08 -8.09
CA CYS A 64 -2.41 0.66 -7.40
C CYS A 64 -3.38 1.80 -7.05
N THR A 65 -4.64 1.41 -6.90
CA THR A 65 -5.64 2.14 -6.10
C THR A 65 -5.81 1.37 -4.78
N LEU A 66 -5.71 2.04 -3.63
CA LEU A 66 -5.55 1.32 -2.37
C LEU A 66 -6.25 1.95 -1.18
N VAL A 67 -6.82 1.09 -0.33
CA VAL A 67 -7.26 1.42 1.02
C VAL A 67 -6.56 0.46 1.99
N SER A 68 -5.76 0.98 2.91
CA SER A 68 -4.96 0.11 3.79
C SER A 68 -4.84 0.61 5.21
N HIS A 69 -4.79 -0.36 6.12
CA HIS A 69 -4.36 -0.16 7.49
C HIS A 69 -3.18 -1.07 7.77
N CYS A 70 -1.98 -0.48 7.82
CA CYS A 70 -0.75 -1.21 8.04
C CYS A 70 0.25 -0.40 8.87
N PRO A 71 1.15 -1.04 9.63
CA PRO A 71 2.31 -0.41 10.24
C PRO A 71 3.21 0.37 9.26
N PHE A 72 3.53 -0.24 8.11
CA PHE A 72 4.47 0.31 7.13
C PHE A 72 3.92 0.21 5.70
N LEU A 73 4.02 1.32 4.95
CA LEU A 73 3.54 1.42 3.58
C LEU A 73 4.53 2.18 2.68
N MET A 74 4.95 1.58 1.57
CA MET A 74 5.76 2.24 0.53
C MET A 74 5.17 2.04 -0.87
N PRO A 75 4.22 2.89 -1.29
CA PRO A 75 3.56 2.78 -2.58
C PRO A 75 4.33 3.51 -3.68
N PHE A 76 4.27 2.96 -4.89
CA PHE A 76 4.83 3.55 -6.11
C PHE A 76 3.74 3.74 -7.16
N HIS A 77 3.57 4.96 -7.66
CA HIS A 77 2.54 5.29 -8.67
C HIS A 77 1.13 4.90 -8.22
N CYS A 78 0.71 5.39 -7.05
CA CYS A 78 -0.58 4.99 -6.45
C CYS A 78 -1.52 6.16 -6.18
N THR A 79 -2.81 5.82 -6.15
CA THR A 79 -3.87 6.60 -5.51
C THR A 79 -4.26 5.88 -4.21
N LEU A 80 -4.27 6.58 -3.07
CA LEU A 80 -4.31 5.87 -1.78
C LEU A 80 -5.07 6.61 -0.66
N VAL A 81 -5.76 5.82 0.16
CA VAL A 81 -6.24 6.22 1.49
C VAL A 81 -5.63 5.30 2.52
N SER A 82 -4.89 5.82 3.50
CA SER A 82 -4.27 4.97 4.52
C SER A 82 -4.23 5.54 5.92
N HIS A 83 -4.21 4.59 6.87
CA HIS A 83 -3.84 4.84 8.25
C HIS A 83 -2.67 3.94 8.60
N CYS A 84 -1.50 4.54 8.78
CA CYS A 84 -0.26 3.81 9.02
C CYS A 84 0.74 4.63 9.83
N PRO A 85 1.43 4.08 10.84
CA PRO A 85 2.53 4.75 11.52
C PRO A 85 3.59 5.33 10.57
N PHE A 86 4.04 4.57 9.56
CA PHE A 86 5.11 5.00 8.64
C PHE A 86 4.68 4.90 7.18
N LEU A 87 4.85 6.01 6.45
CA LEU A 87 4.42 6.15 5.06
C LEU A 87 5.51 6.81 4.19
N MET A 88 5.96 6.12 3.14
CA MET A 88 6.95 6.67 2.19
C MET A 88 6.48 6.50 0.73
N PRO A 89 5.63 7.40 0.22
CA PRO A 89 5.06 7.28 -1.10
C PRO A 89 5.93 7.93 -2.19
N PHE A 90 5.92 7.32 -3.38
CA PHE A 90 6.64 7.80 -4.56
C PHE A 90 5.68 7.98 -5.74
N HIS A 91 5.60 9.22 -6.24
CA HIS A 91 4.73 9.58 -7.37
C HIS A 91 3.25 9.21 -7.13
N CYS A 92 2.71 9.67 -6.01
CA CYS A 92 1.39 9.25 -5.55
C CYS A 92 0.45 10.44 -5.29
N THR A 93 -0.85 10.12 -5.29
CA THR A 93 -1.92 11.00 -4.80
C THR A 93 -2.52 10.33 -3.56
N LEU A 94 -2.43 10.95 -2.37
CA LEU A 94 -2.82 10.27 -1.14
C LEU A 94 -3.58 11.14 -0.14
N VAL A 95 -4.50 10.50 0.58
CA VAL A 95 -5.08 10.99 1.84
C VAL A 95 -4.60 10.07 2.96
N SER A 96 -3.92 10.61 3.97
CA SER A 96 -3.33 9.74 4.99
C SER A 96 -3.31 10.32 6.40
N HIS A 97 -3.42 9.41 7.38
CA HIS A 97 -3.10 9.67 8.77
C HIS A 97 -1.94 8.78 9.21
N CYS A 98 -0.84 9.40 9.63
CA CYS A 98 0.40 8.69 9.94
C CYS A 98 1.22 9.38 11.02
N LEU A 99 2.19 8.68 11.60
CA LEU A 99 3.13 9.29 12.55
C LEU A 99 4.28 9.97 11.79
N PHE A 100 4.83 9.29 10.80
CA PHE A 100 5.94 9.74 9.97
C PHE A 100 5.60 9.60 8.50
N LEU A 101 5.82 10.67 7.73
CA LEU A 101 5.54 10.72 6.30
C LEU A 101 6.66 11.36 5.51
N MET A 102 7.21 10.63 4.53
CA MET A 102 8.29 11.08 3.64
C MET A 102 7.88 10.91 2.17
N PRO A 103 7.12 11.87 1.61
CA PRO A 103 6.62 11.77 0.25
C PRO A 103 7.61 12.32 -0.78
N PHE A 104 7.67 11.67 -1.93
CA PHE A 104 8.50 12.08 -3.08
C PHE A 104 7.62 12.28 -4.31
N HIS A 105 7.61 13.49 -4.89
CA HIS A 105 6.81 13.80 -6.09
C HIS A 105 5.33 13.47 -5.93
N CYS A 106 4.75 13.81 -4.77
CA CYS A 106 3.38 13.45 -4.43
C CYS A 106 2.46 14.68 -4.32
N THR A 107 1.16 14.42 -4.45
CA THR A 107 0.10 15.34 -4.07
C THR A 107 -0.62 14.74 -2.87
N LEU A 108 -0.67 15.44 -1.72
CA LEU A 108 -1.14 14.82 -0.47
C LEU A 108 -2.02 15.73 0.36
N VAL A 109 -3.02 15.11 1.01
CA VAL A 109 -3.70 15.61 2.18
C VAL A 109 -3.34 14.73 3.37
N SER A 110 -2.69 15.27 4.39
CA SER A 110 -2.20 14.44 5.50
C SER A 110 -2.32 15.06 6.90
N HIS A 111 -2.49 14.19 7.88
CA HIS A 111 -2.31 14.53 9.29
C HIS A 111 -1.20 13.67 9.86
N CYS A 112 -0.09 14.30 10.21
CA CYS A 112 1.06 13.59 10.78
C CYS A 112 1.91 14.49 11.68
N PRO A 113 2.41 14.00 12.82
CA PRO A 113 3.40 14.67 13.65
C PRO A 113 4.66 15.09 12.87
N PHE A 114 5.21 14.20 12.03
CA PHE A 114 6.47 14.42 11.32
C PHE A 114 6.30 14.26 9.80
N LEU A 115 6.64 15.31 9.05
CA LEU A 115 6.61 15.33 7.58
C LEU A 115 7.95 15.80 7.02
N MET A 116 8.58 15.01 6.13
CA MET A 116 9.71 15.50 5.33
C MET A 116 9.48 15.27 3.83
N PRO A 117 8.90 16.26 3.12
CA PRO A 117 8.54 16.11 1.72
C PRO A 117 9.68 16.50 0.76
N PHE A 118 9.70 15.84 -0.40
CA PHE A 118 10.55 16.16 -1.54
C PHE A 118 9.71 16.45 -2.78
N HIS A 119 9.71 17.70 -3.23
CA HIS A 119 8.97 18.17 -4.42
C HIS A 119 7.50 17.69 -4.42
N CYS A 120 6.73 18.13 -3.42
CA CYS A 120 5.35 17.72 -3.22
C CYS A 120 4.39 18.91 -3.17
N THR A 121 3.13 18.69 -3.52
CA THR A 121 2.03 19.61 -3.24
C THR A 121 1.25 19.09 -2.02
N LEU A 122 1.04 19.96 -1.02
CA LEU A 122 0.66 19.53 0.34
C LEU A 122 -0.45 20.38 0.94
N VAL A 123 -1.44 19.70 1.50
CA VAL A 123 -2.33 20.23 2.55
C VAL A 123 -2.15 19.35 3.77
N SER A 124 -1.46 19.85 4.79
CA SER A 124 -1.07 19.02 5.93
C SER A 124 -1.21 19.69 7.29
N HIS A 125 -1.68 18.93 8.27
CA HIS A 125 -1.60 19.30 9.68
C HIS A 125 -0.41 18.59 10.32
N CYS A 126 0.71 19.28 10.41
CA CYS A 126 1.97 18.72 10.90
C CYS A 126 2.77 19.73 11.75
N PRO A 127 3.06 19.42 13.03
CA PRO A 127 3.86 20.28 13.89
C PRO A 127 5.35 20.30 13.48
N PHE A 128 5.88 19.21 12.92
CA PHE A 128 7.26 19.13 12.45
C PHE A 128 7.30 18.91 10.95
N LEU A 129 7.62 19.97 10.21
CA LEU A 129 7.73 19.99 8.75
C LEU A 129 9.17 20.37 8.34
N MET A 130 9.82 19.49 7.60
CA MET A 130 11.20 19.66 7.14
C MET A 130 11.26 19.42 5.62
N PRO A 131 10.96 20.44 4.80
CA PRO A 131 11.00 20.30 3.35
C PRO A 131 12.44 20.23 2.86
N PHE A 132 12.69 19.33 1.92
CA PHE A 132 13.93 19.29 1.16
C PHE A 132 13.77 20.11 -0.12
N HIS A 133 14.75 20.97 -0.42
CA HIS A 133 14.83 21.76 -1.65
C HIS A 133 15.88 21.16 -2.59
#